data_AF-A0A699XJP1-F1
#
_entry.id   AF-A0A699XJP1-F1
#
_cell.length_a   1.000
_cell.length_b   1.000
_cell.length_c   1.000
_cell.angle_alpha   90.00
_cell.angle_beta   90.00
_cell.angle_gamma   90.00
#
_symmetry.space_group_name_H-M   'P 1'
#
loop_
_entity.id
_entity.type
_entity.pdbx_description
1 polymer ?
#
loop_
_entity_poly.entity_id
_entity_poly.type
_entity_poly.pdbx_seq_one_letter_code
_entity_poly.pdbx_strand_id
1 'polypeptide(L)'
;SKTSYAIAADLFKMELKKILIEKMEGNKSIQCSDEQRNLYKALVEAYESDKIILDTYGETITLKRRRDDDADKDGEPFAGL
;
A
#
# COMPACT_ATOMS: atom_id res chain seq x y z
N SER A 1 -6.50 18.35 -2.82
CA SER A 1 -6.81 17.53 -4.00
C SER A 1 -7.63 16.33 -3.55
N LYS A 2 -8.64 15.87 -4.29
CA LYS A 2 -9.47 14.70 -3.89
C LYS A 2 -8.63 13.43 -3.68
N THR A 3 -7.48 13.33 -4.36
CA THR A 3 -6.54 12.21 -4.26
C THR A 3 -5.80 12.14 -2.93
N SER A 4 -5.40 13.27 -2.33
CA SER A 4 -4.67 13.27 -1.05
C SER A 4 -5.54 12.82 0.12
N TYR A 5 -6.83 13.15 0.10
CA TYR A 5 -7.78 12.71 1.12
C TYR A 5 -8.07 11.21 1.05
N ALA A 6 -8.24 10.67 -0.17
CA ALA A 6 -8.43 9.23 -0.37
C ALA A 6 -7.22 8.44 0.15
N ILE A 7 -6.00 8.88 -0.19
CA ILE A 7 -4.76 8.24 0.30
C ILE A 7 -4.66 8.28 1.83
N ALA A 8 -5.01 9.40 2.45
CA ALA A 8 -5.01 9.52 3.91
C ALA A 8 -6.04 8.59 4.57
N ALA A 9 -7.23 8.45 3.98
CA ALA A 9 -8.27 7.55 4.46
C ALA A 9 -7.85 6.08 4.34
N ASP A 10 -7.24 5.67 3.22
CA ASP A 10 -6.75 4.31 3.02
C ASP A 10 -5.61 3.97 4.01
N LEU A 11 -4.70 4.91 4.25
CA LEU A 11 -3.64 4.76 5.25
C LEU A 11 -4.22 4.60 6.67
N PHE A 12 -5.17 5.45 7.04
CA PHE A 12 -5.84 5.37 8.35
C PHE A 12 -6.58 4.03 8.53
N LYS A 13 -7.23 3.52 7.48
CA LYS A 13 -7.89 2.22 7.46
C LYS A 13 -6.90 1.07 7.71
N MET A 14 -5.69 1.14 7.13
CA MET A 14 -4.63 0.15 7.37
C MET A 14 -4.12 0.18 8.82
N GLU A 15 -3.91 1.37 9.39
CA GLU A 15 -3.48 1.48 10.79
C GLU A 15 -4.49 0.86 11.76
N LEU A 16 -5.79 1.09 11.53
CA LEU A 16 -6.85 0.47 12.32
C LEU A 16 -6.85 -1.07 12.21
N LYS A 17 -6.69 -1.61 11.00
CA LYS A 17 -6.57 -3.07 10.80
C LYS A 17 -5.38 -3.64 11.56
N LYS A 18 -4.22 -2.97 11.52
CA LYS A 18 -3.02 -3.39 12.25
C LYS A 18 -3.26 -3.45 13.76
N ILE A 19 -3.83 -2.39 14.33
CA ILE A 19 -4.15 -2.33 15.77
C ILE A 19 -5.13 -3.45 16.17
N LEU A 20 -6.10 -3.76 15.30
CA LEU A 20 -7.04 -4.85 15.54
C LEU A 20 -6.34 -6.20 15.54
N ILE A 21 -5.44 -6.46 14.58
CA ILE A 21 -4.63 -7.69 14.52
C ILE A 21 -3.75 -7.83 15.76
N GLU A 22 -3.03 -6.78 16.18
CA GLU A 22 -2.18 -6.78 17.38
C GLU A 22 -2.98 -7.05 18.66
N LYS A 23 -4.16 -6.43 18.80
CA LYS A 23 -5.08 -6.71 19.91
C LYS A 23 -5.58 -8.14 19.90
N MET A 24 -5.79 -8.71 18.71
CA MET A 24 -6.24 -10.08 18.55
C MET A 24 -5.11 -11.09 18.85
N GLU A 25 -3.88 -10.77 18.50
CA GLU A 25 -2.71 -11.62 18.78
C GLU A 25 -2.39 -11.66 20.29
N GLY A 26 -2.53 -10.52 20.98
CA GLY A 26 -2.33 -10.44 22.44
C GLY A 26 -3.45 -11.05 23.29
N ASN A 27 -4.63 -11.31 22.71
CA ASN A 27 -5.78 -11.84 23.42
C ASN A 27 -5.76 -13.38 23.43
N LYS A 28 -5.41 -13.97 24.58
CA LYS A 28 -5.38 -15.45 24.78
C LYS A 28 -6.68 -16.17 24.41
N SER A 29 -7.83 -15.48 24.39
CA SER A 29 -9.14 -16.07 24.05
C SER A 29 -9.34 -16.37 22.57
N ILE A 30 -8.53 -15.80 21.66
CA ILE A 30 -8.70 -15.97 20.21
C ILE A 30 -8.31 -17.36 19.71
N GLN A 31 -7.57 -18.11 20.53
CA GLN A 31 -7.35 -19.53 20.27
C GLN A 31 -8.59 -20.39 20.52
N CYS A 32 -9.66 -19.85 21.12
CA CYS A 32 -10.78 -20.66 21.65
C CYS A 32 -11.96 -20.82 20.68
N SER A 33 -12.12 -19.97 19.66
CA SER A 33 -13.17 -20.13 18.64
C SER A 33 -12.63 -20.15 17.22
N ASP A 34 -13.17 -21.06 16.39
CA ASP A 34 -12.82 -21.19 14.98
C ASP A 34 -13.21 -19.93 14.19
N GLU A 35 -14.31 -19.28 14.56
CA GLU A 35 -14.75 -18.00 13.95
C GLU A 35 -13.73 -16.88 14.18
N GLN A 36 -13.16 -16.79 15.39
CA GLN A 36 -12.14 -15.78 15.70
C GLN A 36 -10.81 -16.05 14.97
N ARG A 37 -10.41 -17.32 14.84
CA ARG A 37 -9.26 -17.71 14.01
C ARG A 37 -9.47 -17.37 12.54
N ASN A 38 -10.65 -17.65 12.00
CA ASN A 38 -11.00 -17.32 10.61
C ASN A 38 -11.01 -15.81 10.38
N LEU A 39 -11.55 -15.04 11.34
CA LEU A 39 -11.53 -13.58 11.28
C LEU A 39 -10.11 -13.02 11.34
N TYR A 40 -9.27 -13.52 12.25
CA TYR A 40 -7.87 -13.13 12.34
C TYR A 40 -7.12 -13.41 11.03
N LYS A 41 -7.30 -14.60 10.46
CA LYS A 41 -6.68 -14.97 9.18
C LYS A 41 -7.12 -14.04 8.04
N ALA A 42 -8.42 -13.76 7.92
CA ALA A 42 -8.94 -12.84 6.90
C ALA A 42 -8.42 -11.40 7.07
N LEU A 43 -8.26 -10.94 8.32
CA LEU A 43 -7.69 -9.62 8.61
C LEU A 43 -6.22 -9.52 8.21
N VAL A 44 -5.43 -10.54 8.53
CA VAL A 44 -4.00 -10.62 8.15
C VAL A 44 -3.85 -10.63 6.63
N GLU A 45 -4.58 -11.49 5.92
CA GLU A 45 -4.53 -11.57 4.44
C GLU A 45 -4.93 -10.24 3.77
N ALA A 46 -5.97 -9.58 4.29
CA ALA A 46 -6.41 -8.28 3.77
C ALA A 46 -5.37 -7.19 4.05
N TYR A 47 -4.70 -7.21 5.20
CA TYR A 47 -3.65 -6.24 5.54
C TYR A 47 -2.40 -6.41 4.67
N GLU A 48 -1.99 -7.65 4.39
CA GLU A 48 -0.87 -7.94 3.48
C GLU A 48 -1.19 -7.49 2.04
N SER A 49 -2.41 -7.73 1.58
CA SER A 49 -2.88 -7.31 0.25
C SER A 49 -2.88 -5.78 0.11
N ASP A 50 -3.42 -5.06 1.09
CA ASP A 50 -3.43 -3.59 1.11
C ASP A 50 -1.98 -3.03 1.11
N LYS A 51 -1.05 -3.68 1.81
CA LYS A 51 0.37 -3.28 1.84
C LYS A 51 1.02 -3.39 0.46
N ILE A 52 0.78 -4.48 -0.26
CA ILE A 52 1.30 -4.67 -1.62
C ILE A 52 0.73 -3.60 -2.57
N ILE A 53 -0.56 -3.29 -2.45
CA ILE A 53 -1.21 -2.25 -3.26
C ILE A 53 -0.59 -0.87 -2.97
N LEU A 54 -0.32 -0.55 -1.70
CA LEU A 54 0.28 0.73 -1.33
C LEU A 54 1.74 0.84 -1.80
N ASP A 55 2.52 -0.23 -1.66
CA ASP A 55 3.93 -0.29 -2.08
C ASP A 55 4.06 -0.12 -3.60
N THR A 56 3.22 -0.85 -4.36
CA THR A 56 3.16 -0.73 -5.83
C THR A 56 2.68 0.65 -6.30
N TYR A 57 1.82 1.34 -5.54
CA TYR A 57 1.46 2.72 -5.85
C TYR A 57 2.67 3.67 -5.70
N GLY A 58 3.45 3.51 -4.64
CA GLY A 58 4.71 4.26 -4.44
C GLY A 58 5.72 4.01 -5.56
N GLU A 59 5.91 2.75 -5.94
CA GLU A 59 6.78 2.37 -7.07
C GLU A 59 6.28 2.94 -8.40
N THR A 60 4.98 2.88 -8.67
CA THR A 60 4.38 3.39 -9.91
C THR A 60 4.58 4.90 -10.04
N ILE A 61 4.43 5.65 -8.95
CA ILE A 61 4.69 7.10 -8.92
C ILE A 61 6.18 7.39 -9.18
N THR A 62 7.07 6.59 -8.60
CA THR A 62 8.52 6.74 -8.76
C THR A 62 8.97 6.39 -10.19
N LEU A 63 8.39 5.34 -10.79
CA LEU A 63 8.65 4.91 -12.16
C LEU A 63 8.14 5.93 -13.20
N LYS A 64 6.97 6.53 -12.99
CA LYS A 64 6.45 7.58 -13.87
C LYS A 64 7.36 8.81 -13.90
N ARG A 65 7.87 9.24 -12.73
CA ARG A 65 8.79 10.38 -12.65
C ARG A 65 10.10 10.15 -13.43
N ARG A 66 10.68 8.95 -13.38
CA ARG A 66 11.88 8.63 -14.18
C ARG A 66 11.62 8.67 -15.68
N ARG A 67 10.46 8.19 -16.15
CA ARG A 67 10.11 8.26 -17.57
C ARG A 67 9.92 9.70 -18.06
N ASP A 68 9.32 10.55 -17.25
CA ASP A 68 9.18 11.97 -17.58
C ASP A 68 10.55 12.68 -17.60
N ASP A 69 11.46 12.33 -16.67
CA ASP A 69 12.84 12.86 -16.66
C ASP A 69 13.71 12.33 -17.83
N ASP A 70 13.48 11.10 -18.30
CA ASP A 70 14.19 10.50 -19.45
C ASP A 70 13.66 11.03 -20.81
N ALA A 71 12.39 11.45 -20.89
CA ALA A 71 11.82 12.07 -22.10
C ALA A 71 12.39 13.47 -22.39
N ASP A 72 12.91 14.16 -21.38
CA ASP A 72 13.61 15.45 -21.51
C ASP A 72 15.08 15.31 -21.97
N LYS A 73 15.56 14.09 -22.22
CA LYS A 73 16.94 13.81 -22.67
C LYS A 73 17.07 13.37 -24.13
N ASP A 74 15.97 13.24 -24.88
CA ASP A 74 15.99 12.98 -26.33
C ASP A 74 16.17 14.26 -27.18
N GLY A 75 16.79 15.29 -26.61
CA GLY A 75 17.35 16.40 -27.39
C GLY A 75 18.63 15.96 -28.08
N GLU A 76 18.50 15.29 -29.23
CA GLU A 76 19.60 15.16 -30.19
C GLU A 76 20.26 16.54 -30.39
N PRO A 77 21.59 16.66 -30.27
CA PRO A 77 22.28 17.76 -30.93
C PRO A 77 22.25 17.43 -32.42
N PHE A 78 21.31 18.03 -33.16
CA PHE A 78 21.38 18.06 -34.62
C PHE A 78 22.67 18.81 -35.01
N ALA A 79 23.77 18.07 -35.07
CA ALA A 79 24.97 18.46 -35.76
C ALA A 79 24.73 18.25 -37.26
N GLY A 80 24.64 19.34 -38.01
CA GLY A 80 24.84 19.36 -39.46
C GLY A 80 23.70 19.99 -40.27
N LEU A 81 23.77 21.30 -40.51
CA LEU A 81 24.27 21.90 -41.76
C LEU A 81 24.45 23.41 -41.61
#